data_AF-A0A7S1L420-F1
#
_entry.id   AF-A0A7S1L420-F1
#
_cell.length_a   1.000
_cell.length_b   1.000
_cell.length_c   1.000
_cell.angle_alpha   90.00
_cell.angle_beta   90.00
_cell.angle_gamma   90.00
#
_symmetry.space_group_name_H-M   'P 1'
#
loop_
_entity.id
_entity.type
_entity.pdbx_description
1 polymer ?
#
loop_
_entity_poly.entity_id
_entity_poly.type
_entity_poly.pdbx_seq_one_letter_code
_entity_poly.pdbx_strand_id
1 'polypeptide(L)'
;GGARRLLEDGVFALPDGDVFTVQRLLELAGVASLDRAKTLDGVPLREQGVVVDIAVRYTNLYPLASSFGHGDVRYEYVISLQPTHHAQNDIVVASSEDGSERVLETRHGLYFTVRVEGYFGFFSIVNLLLALAEGATLMAVATVVTDKIAVYVLEDADENFHAKYKEVRRGAPAGGEGSSRGEAAA
;
A
#
# COMPACT_ATOMS: atom_id res chain seq x y z
N GLY A 1 30.02 -17.91 -26.31
CA GLY A 1 30.07 -18.17 -24.86
C GLY A 1 28.86 -17.62 -24.12
N GLY A 2 28.59 -16.30 -24.21
CA GLY A 2 27.55 -15.62 -23.42
C GLY A 2 26.10 -15.97 -23.78
N ALA A 3 25.76 -16.13 -25.06
CA ALA A 3 24.38 -16.41 -25.48
C ALA A 3 23.78 -17.71 -24.91
N ARG A 4 24.63 -18.70 -24.58
CA ARG A 4 24.18 -20.02 -24.09
C ARG A 4 23.81 -19.99 -22.60
N ARG A 5 24.46 -19.13 -21.80
CA ARG A 5 24.08 -18.87 -20.40
C ARG A 5 22.83 -17.99 -20.28
N LEU A 6 22.65 -17.05 -21.20
CA LEU A 6 21.48 -16.16 -21.21
C LEU A 6 20.18 -16.90 -21.57
N LEU A 7 20.27 -18.02 -22.30
CA LEU A 7 19.15 -18.93 -22.53
C LEU A 7 18.74 -19.74 -21.29
N GLU A 8 19.63 -19.91 -20.31
CA GLU A 8 19.34 -20.67 -19.08
C GLU A 8 18.42 -19.88 -18.13
N ASP A 9 18.50 -18.55 -18.13
CA ASP A 9 17.70 -17.72 -17.21
C ASP A 9 16.32 -17.33 -17.76
N GLY A 10 16.11 -17.41 -19.09
CA GLY A 10 14.80 -17.21 -19.73
C GLY A 10 14.23 -15.78 -19.64
N VAL A 11 15.02 -14.81 -19.21
CA VAL A 11 14.67 -13.38 -19.09
C VAL A 11 15.74 -12.55 -19.79
N PHE A 12 15.32 -11.61 -20.64
CA PHE A 12 16.21 -10.71 -21.37
C PHE A 12 15.76 -9.27 -21.18
N ALA A 13 16.63 -8.40 -20.68
CA ALA A 13 16.37 -6.96 -20.66
C ALA A 13 16.97 -6.31 -21.90
N LEU A 14 16.14 -5.63 -22.70
CA LEU A 14 16.54 -4.80 -23.83
C LEU A 14 16.34 -3.32 -23.45
N PRO A 15 17.06 -2.39 -24.11
CA PRO A 15 16.85 -0.95 -23.89
C PRO A 15 15.40 -0.49 -24.05
N ASP A 16 14.64 -1.17 -24.91
CA ASP A 16 13.25 -0.84 -25.25
C ASP A 16 12.22 -1.78 -24.59
N GLY A 17 12.65 -2.68 -23.70
CA GLY A 17 11.74 -3.55 -22.93
C GLY A 17 12.30 -4.91 -22.56
N ASP A 18 11.53 -5.67 -21.78
CA ASP A 18 11.94 -6.99 -21.29
C ASP A 18 11.24 -8.11 -22.05
N VAL A 19 12.02 -9.14 -22.40
CA VAL A 19 11.56 -10.35 -23.09
C VAL A 19 11.63 -11.52 -22.13
N PHE A 20 10.52 -12.23 -21.99
CA PHE A 20 10.40 -13.42 -21.16
C PHE A 20 10.07 -14.63 -22.02
N THR A 21 10.69 -15.77 -21.73
CA THR A 21 10.22 -17.03 -22.31
C THR A 21 8.93 -17.45 -21.62
N VAL A 22 8.02 -18.07 -22.38
CA VAL A 22 6.76 -18.62 -21.84
C VAL A 22 7.03 -19.59 -20.70
N GLN A 23 8.04 -20.45 -20.86
CA GLN A 23 8.45 -21.39 -19.82
C GLN A 23 8.84 -20.65 -18.53
N ARG A 24 9.62 -19.56 -18.63
CA ARG A 24 10.06 -18.80 -17.46
C ARG A 24 8.89 -18.14 -16.73
N LEU A 25 7.91 -17.60 -17.47
CA LEU A 25 6.71 -17.03 -16.88
C LEU A 25 5.92 -18.11 -16.11
N LEU A 26 5.77 -19.30 -16.68
CA LEU A 26 5.10 -20.42 -16.01
C LEU A 26 5.85 -20.87 -14.75
N GLU A 27 7.18 -20.98 -14.81
CA GLU A 27 8.01 -21.32 -13.66
C GLU A 27 7.89 -20.29 -12.53
N LEU A 28 7.92 -18.98 -12.87
CA LEU A 28 7.73 -17.89 -11.90
C LEU A 28 6.31 -17.89 -11.31
N ALA A 29 5.32 -18.35 -12.08
CA ALA A 29 3.96 -18.58 -11.60
C ALA A 29 3.80 -19.86 -10.76
N GLY A 30 4.86 -20.65 -10.58
CA GLY A 30 4.86 -21.91 -9.82
C GLY A 30 4.48 -23.15 -10.63
N VAL A 31 4.44 -23.06 -11.96
CA VAL A 31 4.09 -24.18 -12.87
C VAL A 31 5.34 -24.70 -13.56
N ALA A 32 5.83 -25.87 -13.13
CA ALA A 32 6.96 -26.53 -13.80
C ALA A 32 6.56 -27.27 -15.10
N SER A 33 5.31 -27.70 -15.22
CA SER A 33 4.80 -28.41 -16.40
C SER A 33 3.27 -28.34 -16.47
N LEU A 34 2.74 -28.02 -17.65
CA LEU A 34 1.29 -27.96 -17.90
C LEU A 34 0.62 -29.33 -17.93
N ASP A 35 1.38 -30.40 -18.17
CA ASP A 35 0.89 -31.78 -18.18
C ASP A 35 0.73 -32.35 -16.77
N ARG A 36 1.60 -31.91 -15.84
CA ARG A 36 1.62 -32.40 -14.46
C ARG A 36 0.83 -31.53 -13.50
N ALA A 37 0.80 -30.23 -13.74
CA ALA A 37 0.01 -29.30 -12.96
C ALA A 37 -1.47 -29.54 -13.23
N LYS A 38 -2.25 -29.60 -12.15
CA LYS A 38 -3.68 -29.87 -12.19
C LYS A 38 -4.44 -28.69 -11.61
N THR A 39 -5.64 -28.46 -12.12
CA THR A 39 -6.59 -27.55 -11.49
C THR A 39 -7.18 -28.14 -10.22
N LEU A 40 -8.03 -27.37 -9.55
CA LEU A 40 -8.81 -27.82 -8.41
C LEU A 40 -9.68 -29.04 -8.76
N ASP A 41 -10.11 -29.16 -10.02
CA ASP A 41 -10.93 -30.27 -10.53
C ASP A 41 -10.09 -31.50 -10.93
N GLY A 42 -8.77 -31.45 -10.75
CA GLY A 42 -7.86 -32.56 -11.02
C GLY A 42 -7.49 -32.77 -12.50
N VAL A 43 -7.92 -31.86 -13.38
CA VAL A 43 -7.65 -31.87 -14.83
C VAL A 43 -6.30 -31.19 -15.11
N PRO A 44 -5.48 -31.71 -16.04
CA PRO A 44 -4.23 -31.06 -16.43
C PRO A 44 -4.46 -29.64 -16.97
N LEU A 45 -3.58 -28.69 -16.61
CA LEU A 45 -3.67 -27.30 -17.08
C LEU A 45 -3.61 -27.20 -18.61
N ARG A 46 -2.95 -28.15 -19.28
CA ARG A 46 -2.89 -28.23 -20.75
C ARG A 46 -4.26 -28.44 -21.41
N GLU A 47 -5.15 -29.16 -20.75
CA GLU A 47 -6.48 -29.48 -21.27
C GLU A 47 -7.51 -28.40 -20.94
N GLN A 48 -7.37 -27.75 -19.79
CA GLN A 48 -8.35 -26.76 -19.32
C GLN A 48 -8.06 -25.33 -19.78
N GLY A 49 -6.80 -25.05 -20.12
CA GLY A 49 -6.28 -23.70 -20.31
C GLY A 49 -5.99 -23.03 -18.97
N VAL A 50 -5.09 -22.04 -18.99
CA VAL A 50 -4.71 -21.32 -17.77
C VAL A 50 -4.48 -19.84 -18.06
N VAL A 51 -4.90 -19.01 -17.11
CA VAL A 51 -4.66 -17.56 -17.13
C VAL A 51 -3.44 -17.25 -16.27
N VAL A 52 -2.47 -16.57 -16.86
CA VAL A 52 -1.26 -16.10 -16.19
C VAL A 52 -1.31 -14.58 -16.11
N ASP A 53 -1.43 -14.08 -14.88
CA ASP A 53 -1.41 -12.65 -14.58
C ASP A 53 0.03 -12.18 -14.40
N ILE A 54 0.40 -11.13 -15.12
CA ILE A 54 1.71 -10.46 -15.07
C ILE A 54 1.44 -9.03 -14.59
N ALA A 55 1.69 -8.75 -13.32
CA ALA A 55 1.62 -7.41 -12.78
C ALA A 55 3.01 -6.76 -12.82
N VAL A 56 3.14 -5.68 -13.59
CA VAL A 56 4.34 -4.87 -13.66
C VAL A 56 4.18 -3.72 -12.67
N ARG A 57 4.94 -3.77 -11.57
CA ARG A 57 4.89 -2.79 -10.49
C ARG A 57 5.97 -1.74 -10.66
N TYR A 58 5.54 -0.49 -10.74
CA TYR A 58 6.41 0.66 -10.89
C TYR A 58 6.55 1.35 -9.52
N THR A 59 7.78 1.52 -9.05
CA THR A 59 8.05 2.36 -7.87
C THR A 59 9.25 3.27 -8.11
N ASN A 60 9.04 4.56 -7.83
CA ASN A 60 10.09 5.58 -7.77
C ASN A 60 10.29 6.10 -6.34
N LEU A 61 9.70 5.43 -5.34
CA LEU A 61 9.72 5.83 -3.93
C LEU A 61 10.90 5.16 -3.23
N TYR A 62 12.00 5.89 -3.12
CA TYR A 62 13.16 5.57 -2.30
C TYR A 62 13.12 6.40 -1.02
N PRO A 63 13.31 5.77 0.16
CA PRO A 63 13.49 6.51 1.41
C PRO A 63 14.62 7.53 1.26
N LEU A 64 14.35 8.79 1.62
CA LEU A 64 15.28 9.95 1.60
C LEU A 64 15.76 10.43 0.22
N ALA A 65 15.97 9.56 -0.77
CA ALA A 65 16.50 9.94 -2.08
C ALA A 65 15.43 10.50 -3.05
N SER A 66 14.18 10.03 -2.97
CA SER A 66 13.10 10.50 -3.86
C SER A 66 12.62 11.92 -3.56
N SER A 67 13.01 12.49 -2.42
CA SER A 67 12.68 13.86 -2.04
C SER A 67 13.45 14.92 -2.85
N PHE A 68 14.57 14.56 -3.48
CA PHE A 68 15.45 15.48 -4.22
C PHE A 68 15.44 15.28 -5.74
N GLY A 69 14.54 14.43 -6.25
CA GLY A 69 14.31 14.23 -7.67
C GLY A 69 15.16 13.14 -8.31
N HIS A 70 14.52 12.41 -9.22
CA HIS A 70 15.09 11.41 -10.14
C HIS A 70 15.77 10.21 -9.45
N GLY A 71 14.98 9.45 -8.68
CA GLY A 71 15.35 8.06 -8.40
C GLY A 71 15.06 7.20 -9.64
N ASP A 72 16.00 6.32 -10.00
CA ASP A 72 15.82 5.34 -11.08
C ASP A 72 14.53 4.54 -10.86
N VAL A 73 13.65 4.53 -11.86
CA VAL A 73 12.39 3.80 -11.78
C VAL A 73 12.70 2.31 -11.70
N ARG A 74 12.27 1.66 -10.61
CA ARG A 74 12.39 0.21 -10.47
C ARG A 74 11.11 -0.46 -10.93
N TYR A 75 11.27 -1.47 -11.77
CA TYR A 75 10.20 -2.36 -12.19
C TYR A 75 10.30 -3.67 -11.42
N GLU A 76 9.19 -4.12 -10.86
CA GLU A 76 9.05 -5.44 -10.26
C GLU A 76 7.96 -6.20 -11.02
N TYR A 77 8.31 -7.36 -11.57
CA TYR A 77 7.36 -8.25 -12.23
C TYR A 77 6.83 -9.26 -11.21
N VAL A 78 5.53 -9.21 -10.94
CA VAL A 78 4.82 -10.18 -10.11
C VAL A 78 3.99 -11.06 -11.03
N ILE A 79 4.36 -12.33 -11.13
CA ILE A 79 3.66 -13.31 -11.95
C ILE A 79 2.83 -14.21 -11.04
N SER A 80 1.56 -14.39 -11.36
CA SER A 80 0.66 -15.27 -10.61
C SER A 80 -0.29 -16.03 -11.53
N LEU A 81 -0.67 -17.24 -11.17
CA LEU A 81 -1.75 -17.95 -11.82
C LEU A 81 -3.08 -17.45 -11.31
N GLN A 82 -4.00 -17.15 -12.23
CA GLN A 82 -5.37 -16.90 -11.86
C GLN A 82 -6.14 -18.23 -11.87
N PRO A 83 -6.75 -18.65 -10.73
CA PRO A 83 -7.57 -19.85 -10.70
C PRO A 83 -8.86 -19.56 -11.48
N THR A 84 -8.93 -20.06 -12.70
CA THR A 84 -10.13 -20.01 -13.54
C THR A 84 -10.71 -21.40 -13.70
N HIS A 85 -12.04 -21.49 -13.68
CA HIS A 85 -12.72 -22.77 -13.91
C HIS A 85 -12.59 -23.21 -15.37
N HIS A 86 -12.55 -22.30 -16.35
CA HIS A 86 -12.24 -22.63 -17.74
C HIS A 86 -11.63 -21.41 -18.44
N ALA A 87 -10.50 -21.61 -19.12
CA ALA A 87 -9.95 -20.65 -20.06
C ALA A 87 -10.11 -21.22 -21.48
N GLN A 88 -11.34 -21.14 -22.00
CA GLN A 88 -11.71 -21.67 -23.31
C GLN A 88 -12.25 -20.57 -24.21
N ASN A 89 -11.89 -20.61 -25.49
CA ASN A 89 -12.49 -19.79 -26.53
C ASN A 89 -13.17 -20.71 -27.55
N ASP A 90 -14.48 -20.52 -27.74
CA ASP A 90 -15.27 -21.23 -28.73
C ASP A 90 -15.44 -20.37 -29.98
N ILE A 91 -14.97 -20.85 -31.13
CA ILE A 91 -15.12 -20.16 -32.40
C ILE A 91 -15.95 -20.99 -33.39
N VAL A 92 -16.74 -20.31 -34.22
CA VAL A 92 -17.44 -20.94 -35.34
C VAL A 92 -16.53 -20.90 -36.55
N VAL A 93 -16.05 -22.06 -36.99
CA VAL A 93 -15.09 -22.16 -38.10
C VAL A 93 -15.79 -22.27 -39.45
N ALA A 94 -16.97 -22.90 -39.47
CA ALA A 94 -17.82 -23.01 -40.64
C ALA A 94 -19.29 -23.11 -40.23
N SER A 95 -20.16 -22.53 -41.05
CA SER A 95 -21.61 -22.68 -40.95
C SER A 95 -22.14 -23.08 -42.32
N SER A 96 -23.11 -23.99 -42.36
CA SER A 96 -23.91 -24.25 -43.56
C SER A 96 -24.65 -22.97 -43.98
N GLU A 97 -24.88 -22.78 -45.29
CA GLU A 97 -25.66 -21.64 -45.82
C GLU A 97 -27.09 -21.61 -45.25
N ASP A 98 -27.64 -22.79 -44.96
CA ASP A 98 -28.97 -22.93 -44.35
C ASP A 98 -28.96 -22.79 -42.81
N GLY A 99 -27.79 -22.62 -42.21
CA GLY A 99 -27.62 -22.50 -40.75
C GLY A 99 -27.92 -23.77 -39.94
N SER A 100 -28.17 -24.89 -40.61
CA SER A 100 -28.52 -26.18 -40.00
C SER A 100 -27.34 -26.87 -39.30
N GLU A 101 -26.13 -26.61 -39.77
CA GLU A 101 -24.90 -27.19 -39.22
C GLU A 101 -23.86 -26.11 -38.98
N ARG A 102 -23.16 -26.21 -37.84
CA ARG A 102 -22.02 -25.37 -37.50
C ARG A 102 -20.88 -26.23 -36.95
N VAL A 103 -19.66 -25.93 -37.37
CA VAL A 103 -18.45 -26.51 -36.80
C VAL A 103 -17.95 -25.57 -35.71
N LEU A 104 -18.04 -26.03 -34.47
CA LEU A 104 -17.47 -25.34 -33.31
C LEU A 104 -16.08 -25.88 -33.02
N GLU A 105 -15.10 -24.99 -32.89
CA GLU A 105 -13.77 -25.31 -32.42
C GLU A 105 -13.57 -24.69 -31.04
N THR A 106 -13.36 -25.54 -30.04
CA THR A 106 -13.02 -25.13 -28.68
C THR A 106 -11.49 -25.15 -28.53
N ARG A 107 -10.91 -24.00 -28.20
CA ARG A 107 -9.46 -23.83 -28.02
C ARG A 107 -9.13 -23.62 -26.55
N HIS A 108 -8.25 -24.48 -26.04
CA HIS A 108 -7.64 -24.35 -24.72
C HIS A 108 -6.20 -23.87 -24.87
N GLY A 109 -5.78 -22.90 -24.05
CA GLY A 109 -4.46 -22.32 -24.18
C GLY A 109 -4.02 -21.51 -22.97
N LEU A 110 -2.88 -20.85 -23.12
CA LEU A 110 -2.36 -19.89 -22.16
C LEU A 110 -2.93 -18.53 -22.50
N TYR A 111 -3.55 -17.88 -21.52
CA TYR A 111 -4.00 -16.50 -21.64
C TYR A 111 -3.17 -15.63 -20.71
N PHE A 112 -2.39 -14.72 -21.27
CA PHE A 112 -1.55 -13.81 -20.49
C PHE A 112 -2.28 -12.48 -20.30
N THR A 113 -2.46 -12.08 -19.05
CA THR A 113 -3.02 -10.77 -18.70
C THR A 113 -1.90 -9.90 -18.14
N VAL A 114 -1.55 -8.83 -18.84
CA VAL A 114 -0.53 -7.88 -18.36
C VAL A 114 -1.22 -6.67 -17.75
N ARG A 115 -0.93 -6.39 -16.47
CA ARG A 115 -1.42 -5.21 -15.77
C ARG A 115 -0.24 -4.35 -15.32
N VAL A 116 -0.31 -3.07 -15.63
CA VAL A 116 0.68 -2.08 -15.16
C VAL A 116 0.08 -1.40 -13.94
N GLU A 117 0.76 -1.55 -12.80
CA GLU A 117 0.33 -1.03 -11.51
C GLU A 117 1.49 -0.27 -10.86
N GLY A 118 1.21 0.69 -9.99
CA GLY A 118 2.27 1.40 -9.30
C GLY A 118 1.86 2.78 -8.83
N TYR A 119 2.77 3.39 -8.10
CA TYR A 119 2.60 4.74 -7.58
C TYR A 119 3.82 5.56 -7.93
N PHE A 120 3.58 6.72 -8.54
CA PHE A 120 4.60 7.73 -8.70
C PHE A 120 4.51 8.71 -7.54
N GLY A 121 5.53 8.68 -6.68
CA GLY A 121 5.75 9.71 -5.69
C GLY A 121 6.41 10.93 -6.33
N PHE A 122 5.91 12.11 -6.00
CA PHE A 122 6.57 13.38 -6.27
C PHE A 122 6.69 14.17 -4.97
N PHE A 123 7.73 14.99 -4.89
CA PHE A 123 7.86 15.92 -3.77
C PHE A 123 6.71 16.95 -3.83
N SER A 124 5.95 17.05 -2.75
CA SER A 124 4.88 18.02 -2.59
C SER A 124 5.15 18.85 -1.35
N ILE A 125 5.41 20.14 -1.55
CA ILE A 125 5.62 21.10 -0.46
C ILE A 125 4.40 21.18 0.46
N VAL A 126 3.19 21.02 -0.09
CA VAL A 126 1.94 21.01 0.68
C VAL A 126 1.90 19.81 1.62
N ASN A 127 2.25 18.61 1.12
CA ASN A 127 2.30 17.41 1.96
C ASN A 127 3.38 17.51 3.03
N LEU A 128 4.53 18.14 2.72
CA LEU A 128 5.58 18.39 3.70
C LEU A 128 5.08 19.30 4.83
N LEU A 129 4.45 20.43 4.50
CA LEU A 129 3.92 21.36 5.49
C LEU A 129 2.82 20.71 6.35
N LEU A 130 1.96 19.90 5.75
CA LEU A 130 0.94 19.14 6.47
C LEU A 130 1.57 18.15 7.45
N ALA A 131 2.55 17.36 7.01
CA ALA A 131 3.25 16.41 7.87
C ALA A 131 4.00 17.11 9.03
N LEU A 132 4.58 18.29 8.79
CA LEU A 132 5.21 19.09 9.85
C LEU A 132 4.19 19.64 10.84
N ALA A 133 3.02 20.11 10.37
CA ALA A 133 1.95 20.59 11.24
C ALA A 133 1.36 19.46 12.10
N GLU A 134 1.16 18.28 11.52
CA GLU A 134 0.75 17.07 12.23
C GLU A 134 1.79 16.66 13.28
N GLY A 135 3.07 16.67 12.92
CA GLY A 135 4.17 16.40 13.85
C GLY A 135 4.21 17.38 15.03
N ALA A 136 4.05 18.68 14.78
CA ALA A 136 3.99 19.70 15.82
C ALA A 136 2.77 19.49 16.75
N THR A 137 1.63 19.12 16.17
CA THR A 137 0.40 18.82 16.92
C THR A 137 0.59 17.60 17.82
N LEU A 138 1.19 16.52 17.28
CA LEU A 138 1.49 15.31 18.04
C LEU A 138 2.46 15.58 19.20
N MET A 139 3.44 16.47 19.02
CA MET A 139 4.35 16.89 20.09
C MET A 139 3.61 17.63 21.21
N ALA A 140 2.70 18.55 20.88
CA ALA A 140 1.89 19.23 21.88
C ALA A 140 1.02 18.24 22.65
N VAL A 141 0.35 17.30 21.96
CA VAL A 141 -0.43 16.25 22.60
C VAL A 141 0.44 15.38 23.50
N ALA A 142 1.63 14.99 23.04
CA ALA A 142 2.57 14.19 23.83
C ALA A 142 2.98 14.91 25.12
N THR A 143 3.23 16.23 25.09
CA THR A 143 3.53 16.99 26.31
C THR A 143 2.36 16.99 27.28
N VAL A 144 1.13 17.20 26.81
CA VAL A 144 -0.07 17.17 27.65
C VAL A 144 -0.27 15.79 28.29
N VAL A 145 -0.12 14.73 27.52
CA VAL A 145 -0.25 13.35 28.02
C VAL A 145 0.85 13.05 29.04
N THR A 146 2.10 13.34 28.71
CA THR A 146 3.25 13.12 29.60
C THR A 146 3.08 13.90 30.90
N ASP A 147 2.62 15.15 30.80
CA ASP A 147 2.31 16.00 31.95
C ASP A 147 1.21 15.41 32.84
N LYS A 148 0.16 14.84 32.26
CA LYS A 148 -0.90 14.18 33.02
C LYS A 148 -0.41 12.91 33.70
N ILE A 149 0.41 12.12 33.02
CA ILE A 149 1.01 10.91 33.60
C ILE A 149 1.92 11.30 34.77
N ALA A 150 2.80 12.30 34.59
CA ALA A 150 3.75 12.72 35.60
C ALA A 150 3.05 13.22 36.89
N VAL A 151 1.94 13.95 36.74
CA VAL A 151 1.22 14.54 37.87
C VAL A 151 0.25 13.58 38.55
N TYR A 152 -0.30 12.59 37.86
CA TYR A 152 -1.39 11.76 38.41
C TYR A 152 -1.09 10.27 38.53
N VAL A 153 -0.04 9.76 37.89
CA VAL A 153 0.19 8.32 37.77
C VAL A 153 1.52 7.87 38.39
N LEU A 154 2.57 8.69 38.33
CA LEU A 154 3.87 8.33 38.92
C LEU A 154 3.83 8.35 40.45
N GLU A 155 4.70 7.56 41.08
CA GLU A 155 4.79 7.45 42.54
C GLU A 155 5.10 8.81 43.21
N ASP A 156 5.90 9.65 42.56
CA ASP A 156 6.24 11.01 43.02
C ASP A 156 5.25 12.08 42.50
N ALA A 157 3.99 11.71 42.27
CA ALA A 157 2.95 12.59 41.73
C ALA A 157 2.79 13.91 42.51
N ASP A 158 2.82 13.85 43.85
CA ASP A 158 2.64 15.01 44.72
C ASP A 158 3.79 16.02 44.57
N GLU A 159 5.04 15.54 44.52
CA GLU A 159 6.21 16.40 44.30
C GLU A 159 6.15 17.05 42.91
N ASN A 160 5.80 16.28 41.87
CA ASN A 160 5.63 16.80 40.52
C ASN A 160 4.48 17.82 40.42
N PHE A 161 3.40 17.63 41.17
CA PHE A 161 2.29 18.59 41.24
C PHE A 161 2.74 19.92 41.85
N HIS A 162 3.44 19.89 42.98
CA HIS A 162 3.93 21.09 43.64
C HIS A 162 5.03 21.82 42.86
N ALA A 163 5.90 21.07 42.17
CA ALA A 163 6.92 21.65 41.29
C ALA A 163 6.30 22.38 40.09
N LYS A 164 5.16 21.89 39.58
CA LYS A 164 4.50 22.43 38.39
C LYS A 164 3.51 23.55 38.69
N TYR A 165 2.73 23.45 39.77
CA TYR A 165 1.66 24.38 40.09
C TYR A 165 2.02 25.28 41.28
N LYS A 166 2.05 26.60 41.05
CA LYS A 166 2.16 27.57 42.13
C LYS A 166 0.77 27.95 42.65
N GLU A 167 0.53 27.73 43.93
CA GLU A 167 -0.73 28.13 44.57
C GLU A 167 -0.86 29.66 44.60
N VAL A 168 -1.92 30.18 43.97
CA VAL A 168 -2.27 31.60 44.04
C VAL A 168 -3.36 31.76 45.10
N ARG A 169 -2.99 32.34 46.24
CA ARG A 169 -3.93 32.66 47.32
C ARG A 169 -4.81 33.82 46.88
N ARG A 170 -6.07 33.54 46.53
CA ARG A 170 -7.07 34.58 46.23
C ARG A 170 -7.30 35.40 47.50
N GLY A 171 -6.87 36.66 47.50
CA GLY A 171 -7.13 37.59 48.60
C GLY A 171 -8.62 37.66 48.90
N ALA A 172 -8.99 37.61 50.18
CA ALA A 172 -10.38 37.73 50.62
C ALA A 172 -10.99 39.03 50.06
N PRO A 173 -12.26 39.03 49.60
CA PRO A 173 -12.92 40.28 49.24
C PRO A 173 -12.91 41.19 50.48
N ALA A 174 -12.39 42.41 50.33
CA ALA A 174 -12.42 43.42 51.38
C ALA A 174 -13.85 43.54 51.90
N GLY A 175 -14.04 43.24 53.18
CA GLY A 175 -15.34 43.26 53.85
C GLY A 175 -16.01 44.62 53.70
N GLY A 176 -17.32 44.59 53.54
CA GLY A 176 -18.14 45.80 53.47
C GLY A 176 -18.06 46.62 54.75
N GLU A 177 -17.74 47.90 54.61
CA GLU A 177 -17.97 48.89 55.66
C GLU A 177 -19.44 49.34 55.59
N GLY A 178 -20.24 48.74 56.45
CA GLY A 178 -21.52 49.30 56.86
C GLY A 178 -21.35 50.15 58.12
N SER A 179 -21.93 51.36 58.08
CA SER A 179 -22.55 52.05 59.21
C SER A 179 -21.68 52.69 60.30
N SER A 180 -21.68 54.03 60.35
CA SER A 180 -22.10 54.75 61.56
C SER A 180 -22.64 56.15 61.25
N ARG A 181 -23.89 56.33 61.65
CA ARG A 181 -24.71 57.55 61.69
C ARG A 181 -24.58 58.16 63.10
N GLY A 182 -24.63 59.49 63.22
CA GLY A 182 -24.71 60.26 64.49
C GLY A 182 -23.36 60.90 64.89
N GLU A 183 -23.24 62.09 65.45
CA GLU A 183 -24.16 63.07 66.03
C GLU A 183 -23.31 64.32 66.43
N ALA A 184 -23.97 65.42 66.83
CA ALA A 184 -23.47 66.68 67.45
C ALA A 184 -23.03 67.81 66.48
N ALA A 185 -23.79 68.92 66.35
CA ALA A 185 -24.12 69.99 67.31
C ALA A 185 -23.04 71.08 67.41
N ALA A 186 -23.30 72.25 66.80
CA ALA A 186 -23.09 73.61 67.31
C ALA A 186 -23.52 74.62 66.22
#